data_AF-A0A933PZG3-F1
#
_entry.id   AF-A0A933PZG3-F1
#
_cell.length_a   1.000
_cell.length_b   1.000
_cell.length_c   1.000
_cell.angle_alpha   90.00
_cell.angle_beta   90.00
_cell.angle_gamma   90.00
#
_symmetry.space_group_name_H-M   'P 1'
#
loop_
_entity.id
_entity.type
_entity.pdbx_description
1 polymer ?
#
loop_
_entity_poly.entity_id
_entity_poly.type
_entity_poly.pdbx_seq_one_letter_code
_entity_poly.pdbx_strand_id
1 'polypeptide(L)'
;MALITLQFPVTDLRGRIGNLVICRWKGVLYARRYVSYNRSNTPAQAHRRTSFRNAVLAWQNLASDDKQRWSQAAAHVNMSGYNLFISRYISGIDAAEGRDAPTHERDGFASGSYLLRFPSACAPLVCRQYPPLIPSIVLSTSSA
;
A
#
# COMPACT_ATOMS: atom_id res chain seq x y z
N MET A 1 -2.33 -15.65 -23.48
CA MET A 1 -3.16 -14.66 -24.20
C MET A 1 -3.32 -15.15 -25.62
N ALA A 2 -4.53 -15.50 -26.05
CA ALA A 2 -4.77 -15.82 -27.46
C ALA A 2 -4.90 -14.50 -28.23
N LEU A 3 -3.98 -14.27 -29.18
CA LEU A 3 -4.04 -13.15 -30.12
C LEU A 3 -4.72 -13.66 -31.39
N ILE A 4 -5.88 -13.12 -31.73
CA ILE A 4 -6.56 -13.43 -32.99
C ILE A 4 -6.29 -12.27 -33.93
N THR A 5 -5.44 -12.51 -34.94
CA THR A 5 -5.19 -11.56 -36.01
C THR A 5 -6.25 -11.73 -37.09
N LEU A 6 -6.98 -10.66 -37.36
CA LEU A 6 -8.07 -10.65 -38.32
C LEU A 6 -7.50 -10.39 -39.72
N GLN A 7 -7.58 -11.37 -40.63
CA GLN A 7 -7.05 -11.27 -42.00
C GLN A 7 -8.03 -10.61 -43.00
N PHE A 8 -9.16 -10.09 -42.54
CA PHE A 8 -10.19 -9.51 -43.42
C PHE A 8 -9.95 -8.03 -43.77
N PRO A 9 -10.40 -7.55 -44.94
CA PRO A 9 -10.17 -6.18 -45.42
C PRO A 9 -11.09 -5.15 -44.73
N VAL A 10 -11.23 -5.25 -43.40
CA VAL A 10 -11.95 -4.24 -42.60
C VAL A 10 -10.92 -3.28 -42.04
N THR A 11 -10.96 -2.04 -42.51
CA THR A 11 -9.95 -1.01 -42.20
C THR A 11 -10.15 -0.36 -40.84
N ASP A 12 -11.39 -0.24 -40.37
CA ASP A 12 -11.72 0.30 -39.05
C ASP A 12 -12.89 -0.47 -38.42
N LEU A 13 -12.61 -1.11 -37.28
CA LEU A 13 -13.60 -1.83 -36.47
C LEU A 13 -13.29 -1.52 -35.01
N ARG A 14 -14.23 -0.89 -34.31
CA ARG A 14 -14.08 -0.49 -32.91
C ARG A 14 -15.33 -0.87 -32.14
N GLY A 15 -15.14 -1.32 -30.90
CA GLY A 15 -16.26 -1.60 -30.00
C GLY A 15 -16.13 -2.93 -29.30
N ARG A 16 -17.27 -3.41 -28.79
CA ARG A 16 -17.37 -4.60 -27.97
C ARG A 16 -18.35 -5.58 -28.59
N ILE A 17 -17.90 -6.81 -28.80
CA ILE A 17 -18.73 -7.93 -29.24
C ILE A 17 -18.75 -8.93 -28.08
N GLY A 18 -19.86 -8.96 -27.33
CA GLY A 18 -19.98 -9.80 -26.14
C GLY A 18 -18.89 -9.54 -25.11
N ASN A 19 -18.01 -10.53 -24.89
CA ASN A 19 -16.86 -10.48 -23.99
C ASN A 19 -15.54 -10.19 -24.71
N LEU A 20 -15.55 -9.76 -25.97
CA LEU A 20 -14.37 -9.36 -26.73
C LEU A 20 -14.40 -7.85 -26.95
N VAL A 21 -13.26 -7.20 -26.74
CA VAL A 21 -13.04 -5.81 -27.11
C VAL A 21 -12.10 -5.80 -28.31
N ILE A 22 -12.53 -5.14 -29.37
CA ILE A 22 -11.73 -4.97 -30.58
C ILE A 22 -10.97 -3.67 -30.43
N CYS A 23 -9.65 -3.76 -30.47
CA CYS A 23 -8.73 -2.64 -30.34
C CYS A 23 -7.80 -2.56 -31.55
N ARG A 24 -7.32 -1.35 -31.83
CA ARG A 24 -6.29 -1.11 -32.85
C ARG A 24 -5.01 -0.65 -32.16
N TRP A 25 -3.91 -1.34 -32.42
CA TRP A 25 -2.60 -0.98 -31.92
C TRP A 25 -1.58 -1.04 -33.04
N LYS A 26 -0.87 0.06 -33.28
CA LYS A 26 0.13 0.19 -34.36
C LYS A 26 -0.37 -0.28 -35.74
N GLY A 27 -1.62 0.03 -36.07
CA GLY A 27 -2.23 -0.35 -37.34
C GLY A 27 -2.75 -1.79 -37.43
N VAL A 28 -2.51 -2.61 -36.40
CA VAL A 28 -2.99 -4.00 -36.32
C VAL A 28 -4.28 -4.03 -35.51
N LEU A 29 -5.29 -4.69 -36.07
CA LEU A 29 -6.53 -5.01 -35.38
C LEU A 29 -6.34 -6.30 -34.56
N TYR A 30 -6.66 -6.22 -33.27
CA TYR A 30 -6.64 -7.38 -32.39
C TYR A 30 -7.87 -7.37 -31.47
N ALA A 31 -8.40 -8.56 -31.21
CA ALA A 31 -9.43 -8.76 -30.21
C ALA A 31 -8.80 -9.23 -28.90
N ARG A 32 -9.19 -8.62 -27.79
CA ARG A 32 -8.84 -9.07 -26.43
C ARG A 32 -10.09 -9.43 -25.66
N ARG A 33 -10.00 -10.41 -24.76
CA ARG A 33 -11.07 -10.67 -23.80
C ARG A 33 -11.29 -9.42 -22.93
N TYR A 34 -12.54 -9.01 -22.82
CA TYR A 34 -13.00 -7.99 -21.90
C TYR A 34 -12.72 -8.49 -20.49
N VAL A 35 -11.87 -7.75 -19.78
CA VAL A 35 -11.63 -7.94 -18.37
C VAL A 35 -12.45 -6.87 -17.67
N SER A 36 -13.51 -7.28 -16.98
CA SER A 36 -14.24 -6.37 -16.10
C SER A 36 -13.27 -5.89 -15.02
N TYR A 37 -13.08 -4.59 -14.91
CA TYR A 37 -12.29 -4.03 -13.82
C TYR A 37 -12.98 -4.38 -12.50
N ASN A 38 -12.20 -4.86 -11.53
CA ASN A 38 -12.72 -5.16 -10.19
C ASN A 38 -13.19 -3.85 -9.55
N ARG A 39 -14.31 -3.85 -8.82
CA ARG A 39 -14.88 -2.62 -8.23
C ARG A 39 -13.80 -1.91 -7.37
N SER A 40 -13.47 -0.67 -7.70
CA SER A 40 -12.42 0.16 -7.06
C SER A 40 -12.69 0.55 -5.60
N ASN A 41 -13.86 0.17 -5.06
CA ASN A 41 -14.37 0.58 -3.77
C ASN A 41 -14.80 -0.64 -2.95
N THR A 42 -13.93 -1.64 -2.86
CA THR A 42 -14.12 -2.64 -1.80
C THR A 42 -13.92 -1.99 -0.43
N PRO A 43 -14.64 -2.43 0.62
CA PRO A 43 -14.48 -1.86 1.96
C PRO A 43 -13.04 -1.96 2.47
N ALA A 44 -12.33 -3.05 2.14
CA ALA A 44 -10.92 -3.22 2.47
C ALA A 44 -10.01 -2.17 1.78
N GLN A 45 -10.26 -1.86 0.50
CA GLN A 45 -9.52 -0.81 -0.21
C GLN A 45 -9.82 0.59 0.35
N ALA A 46 -11.08 0.86 0.70
CA ALA A 46 -11.47 2.12 1.32
C ALA A 46 -10.77 2.31 2.68
N HIS A 47 -10.77 1.26 3.52
CA HIS A 47 -10.06 1.25 4.81
C HIS A 47 -8.58 1.57 4.64
N ARG A 48 -7.89 0.85 3.74
CA ARG A 48 -6.46 1.10 3.48
C ARG A 48 -6.17 2.53 3.02
N ARG A 49 -7.02 3.10 2.17
CA ARG A 49 -6.88 4.51 1.74
C ARG A 49 -7.05 5.47 2.91
N THR A 50 -7.99 5.21 3.80
CA THR A 50 -8.19 6.00 5.02
C THR A 50 -6.99 5.90 5.95
N SER A 51 -6.48 4.68 6.23
CA SER A 51 -5.28 4.50 7.06
C SER A 51 -4.06 5.20 6.47
N PHE A 52 -3.87 5.11 5.16
CA PHE A 52 -2.79 5.82 4.47
C PHE A 52 -2.94 7.35 4.57
N ARG A 53 -4.16 7.88 4.37
CA ARG A 53 -4.44 9.31 4.54
C ARG A 53 -4.09 9.77 5.95
N ASN A 54 -4.49 9.01 6.97
CA ASN A 54 -4.20 9.33 8.37
C ASN A 54 -2.69 9.31 8.64
N ALA A 55 -1.97 8.34 8.07
CA ALA A 55 -0.52 8.26 8.16
C ALA A 55 0.16 9.51 7.57
N VAL A 56 -0.29 9.97 6.40
CA VAL A 56 0.24 11.19 5.77
C VAL A 56 -0.02 12.43 6.62
N LEU A 57 -1.23 12.55 7.18
CA LEU A 57 -1.56 13.67 8.07
C LEU A 57 -0.69 13.65 9.34
N ALA A 58 -0.48 12.47 9.94
CA ALA A 58 0.41 12.31 11.08
C ALA A 58 1.85 12.71 10.75
N TRP A 59 2.35 12.34 9.56
CA TRP A 59 3.66 12.77 9.09
C TRP A 59 3.74 14.28 8.87
N GLN A 60 2.72 14.88 8.27
CA GLN A 60 2.70 16.33 8.02
C GLN A 60 2.77 17.12 9.34
N ASN A 61 2.01 16.69 10.34
CA ASN A 61 1.97 17.30 11.68
C ASN A 61 3.23 17.05 12.53
N LEU A 62 4.15 16.19 12.09
CA LEU A 62 5.39 15.92 12.81
C LEU A 62 6.34 17.12 12.75
N ALA A 63 7.03 17.39 13.86
CA ALA A 63 8.09 18.40 13.92
C ALA A 63 9.25 18.07 12.97
N SER A 64 10.00 19.09 12.55
CA SER A 64 11.19 18.92 11.69
C SER A 64 12.21 17.97 12.31
N ASP A 65 12.42 18.07 13.62
CA ASP A 65 13.43 17.30 14.35
C ASP A 65 13.08 15.81 14.35
N ASP A 66 11.80 15.48 14.51
CA ASP A 66 11.33 14.11 14.45
C ASP A 66 11.41 13.55 13.03
N LYS A 67 11.13 14.36 12.00
CA LYS A 67 11.33 13.96 10.59
C LYS A 67 12.81 13.65 10.31
N GLN A 68 13.74 14.38 10.93
CA GLN A 68 15.17 14.12 10.82
C GLN A 68 15.56 12.80 11.50
N ARG A 69 15.04 12.52 12.70
CA ARG A 69 15.23 11.23 13.38
C ARG A 69 14.76 10.06 12.52
N TRP A 70 13.59 10.20 11.89
CA TRP A 70 13.09 9.19 10.94
C TRP A 70 13.98 9.02 9.72
N SER A 71 14.56 10.11 9.21
CA SER A 71 15.49 10.06 8.09
C SER A 71 16.80 9.36 8.45
N GLN A 72 17.33 9.60 9.65
CA GLN A 72 18.50 8.89 10.18
C GLN A 72 18.21 7.40 10.37
N ALA A 73 17.06 7.06 10.97
CA ALA A 73 16.64 5.66 11.13
C ALA A 73 16.48 4.95 9.78
N ALA A 74 15.99 5.65 8.75
CA ALA A 74 15.76 5.08 7.44
C ALA A 74 17.04 4.88 6.61
N ALA A 75 18.12 5.58 6.94
CA ALA A 75 19.42 5.37 6.31
C ALA A 75 19.92 3.92 6.47
N HIS A 76 19.64 3.28 7.62
CA HIS A 76 20.04 1.90 7.89
C HIS A 76 19.31 0.86 7.03
N VAL A 77 18.16 1.22 6.45
CA VAL A 77 17.34 0.31 5.63
C VAL A 77 17.25 0.76 4.17
N ASN A 78 18.07 1.75 3.77
CA ASN A 78 18.10 2.31 2.41
C ASN A 78 16.72 2.78 1.91
N MET A 79 15.96 3.45 2.79
CA MET A 79 14.65 4.03 2.47
C MET A 79 14.59 5.51 2.88
N SER A 80 13.60 6.25 2.40
CA SER A 80 13.32 7.59 2.92
C SER A 80 12.67 7.52 4.30
N GLY A 81 12.93 8.52 5.16
CA GLY A 81 12.32 8.63 6.48
C GLY A 81 10.79 8.63 6.43
N TYR A 82 10.23 9.28 5.42
CA TYR A 82 8.79 9.26 5.14
C TYR A 82 8.26 7.85 4.90
N ASN A 83 8.88 7.08 3.98
CA ASN A 83 8.41 5.74 3.67
C ASN A 83 8.50 4.82 4.89
N LEU A 84 9.58 4.94 5.67
CA LEU A 84 9.75 4.17 6.89
C LEU A 84 8.67 4.49 7.94
N PHE A 85 8.37 5.76 8.14
CA PHE A 85 7.31 6.21 9.04
C PHE A 85 5.95 5.64 8.62
N ILE A 86 5.57 5.80 7.35
CA ILE A 86 4.29 5.32 6.83
C ILE A 86 4.17 3.79 7.00
N SER A 87 5.23 3.04 6.69
CA SER A 87 5.24 1.59 6.89
C SER A 87 5.01 1.21 8.36
N ARG A 88 5.72 1.83 9.30
CA ARG A 88 5.53 1.55 10.73
C ARG A 88 4.15 1.97 11.24
N TYR A 89 3.62 3.09 10.76
CA TYR A 89 2.29 3.58 11.14
C TYR A 89 1.20 2.60 10.72
N ILE A 90 1.25 2.12 9.47
CA ILE A 90 0.27 1.16 8.94
C ILE A 90 0.41 -0.18 9.65
N SER A 91 1.65 -0.68 9.83
CA SER A 91 1.89 -1.93 10.59
C SER A 91 1.40 -1.84 12.04
N GLY A 92 1.50 -0.68 12.69
CA GLY A 92 0.95 -0.48 14.03
C GLY A 92 -0.58 -0.52 14.07
N ILE A 93 -1.25 0.03 13.06
CA ILE A 93 -2.71 -0.06 12.92
C ILE A 93 -3.13 -1.51 12.69
N ASP A 94 -2.48 -2.21 11.76
CA ASP A 94 -2.81 -3.60 11.46
C ASP A 94 -2.63 -4.49 12.71
N ALA A 95 -1.55 -4.29 13.47
CA ALA A 95 -1.31 -4.98 14.74
C ALA A 95 -2.38 -4.66 15.81
N ALA A 96 -2.82 -3.40 15.91
CA ALA A 96 -3.87 -3.00 16.86
C ALA A 96 -5.24 -3.57 16.48
N GLU A 97 -5.51 -3.73 15.19
CA GLU A 97 -6.74 -4.31 14.66
C GLU A 97 -6.72 -5.84 14.63
N GLY A 98 -5.64 -6.47 15.11
CA GLY A 98 -5.47 -7.93 15.09
C GLY A 98 -5.42 -8.52 13.67
N ARG A 99 -5.08 -7.70 12.67
CA ARG A 99 -4.82 -8.16 11.32
C ARG A 99 -3.35 -8.54 11.26
N ASP A 100 -3.08 -9.83 11.08
CA ASP A 100 -1.73 -10.28 10.78
C ASP A 100 -1.26 -9.50 9.55
N ALA A 101 -0.09 -8.84 9.65
CA ALA A 101 0.54 -8.21 8.50
C ALA A 101 0.56 -9.27 7.39
N PRO A 102 0.13 -8.97 6.15
CA PRO A 102 0.05 -9.97 5.12
C PRO A 102 1.45 -10.54 4.90
N THR A 103 1.72 -11.69 5.50
CA THR A 103 2.81 -12.59 5.15
C THR A 103 2.50 -12.98 3.74
N HIS A 104 3.09 -12.27 2.80
CA HIS A 104 3.07 -12.69 1.42
C HIS A 104 3.90 -13.98 1.36
N GLU A 105 3.27 -15.11 1.64
CA GLU A 105 3.72 -16.41 1.15
C GLU A 105 3.72 -16.29 -0.38
N ARG A 106 4.90 -16.00 -0.93
CA ARG A 106 5.14 -15.93 -2.37
C ARG A 106 5.19 -17.37 -2.86
N ASP A 107 4.08 -17.89 -3.37
CA ASP A 107 4.15 -19.07 -4.24
C ASP A 107 5.04 -18.73 -5.45
N GLY A 108 6.27 -19.28 -5.43
CA GLY A 108 7.06 -19.54 -6.63
C GLY A 108 7.82 -18.39 -7.29
N PHE A 109 8.58 -17.58 -6.54
CA PHE A 109 9.74 -16.89 -7.14
C PHE A 109 10.89 -16.78 -6.14
N ALA A 110 11.97 -17.51 -6.42
CA ALA A 110 13.19 -17.52 -5.63
C ALA A 110 13.69 -16.09 -5.37
N SER A 111 13.76 -15.70 -4.10
CA SER A 111 14.56 -14.56 -3.66
C SER A 111 15.05 -14.89 -2.25
N GLY A 112 16.36 -14.78 -2.09
CA GLY A 112 17.13 -15.32 -0.99
C GLY A 112 16.58 -14.98 0.39
N SER A 113 16.76 -15.96 1.25
CA SER A 113 16.67 -15.90 2.71
C SER A 113 17.22 -14.59 3.29
N TYR A 114 16.34 -13.72 3.78
CA TYR A 114 16.68 -12.79 4.85
C TYR A 114 16.46 -13.51 6.19
N LEU A 115 17.24 -14.55 6.44
CA LEU A 115 17.43 -15.03 7.81
C LEU A 115 18.38 -14.06 8.49
N LEU A 116 17.83 -12.99 9.06
CA LEU A 116 18.53 -12.30 10.14
C LEU A 116 18.54 -13.23 11.34
N ARG A 117 19.61 -14.03 11.39
CA ARG A 117 20.10 -14.73 12.57
C ARG A 117 20.47 -13.65 13.58
N PHE A 118 19.55 -13.32 14.48
CA PHE A 118 19.84 -12.45 15.62
C PHE A 118 20.81 -13.19 16.57
N PRO A 119 22.04 -12.71 16.80
CA PRO A 119 22.80 -13.21 17.94
C PRO A 119 22.11 -12.72 19.22
N SER A 120 21.55 -13.69 19.93
CA SER A 120 21.21 -13.62 21.34
C SER A 120 22.46 -13.26 22.15
N ALA A 121 22.55 -12.01 22.62
CA ALA A 121 23.19 -11.62 23.88
C ALA A 121 23.17 -10.09 23.99
N CYS A 122 22.29 -9.60 24.88
CA CYS A 122 22.40 -8.40 25.73
C CYS A 122 21.03 -7.75 25.90
N ALA A 123 20.24 -8.28 26.83
CA ALA A 123 19.45 -7.43 27.72
C ALA A 123 20.38 -6.96 28.86
N PRO A 124 20.00 -5.97 29.70
CA PRO A 124 18.88 -5.03 29.61
C PRO A 124 19.37 -3.57 29.70
N LEU A 125 18.52 -2.58 29.39
CA LEU A 125 18.23 -1.44 30.27
C LEU A 125 17.31 -0.41 29.59
N VAL A 126 16.21 -0.14 30.30
CA VAL A 126 15.27 0.97 30.14
C VAL A 126 14.31 0.87 28.94
N CYS A 127 13.28 0.05 29.17
CA CYS A 127 11.92 0.40 28.78
C CYS A 127 11.62 1.83 29.24
N ARG A 128 11.49 2.78 28.30
CA ARG A 128 10.74 4.02 28.56
C ARG A 128 9.51 4.02 27.66
N GLN A 129 8.41 3.63 28.30
CA GLN A 129 7.03 3.83 27.91
C GLN A 129 6.86 5.08 27.02
N TYR A 130 6.42 4.90 25.77
CA TYR A 130 5.74 5.99 25.05
C TYR A 130 4.25 5.80 25.28
N PRO A 131 3.55 6.76 25.92
CA PRO A 131 2.11 6.66 26.12
C PRO A 131 1.36 6.83 24.78
N PRO A 132 0.19 6.19 24.61
CA PRO A 132 -0.66 6.42 23.44
C PRO A 132 -1.28 7.82 23.54
N LEU A 133 -0.83 8.75 22.69
CA LEU A 133 -1.49 10.04 22.52
C LEU A 133 -2.78 9.84 21.71
N ILE A 134 -3.86 9.49 22.40
CA ILE A 134 -5.23 9.67 21.91
C ILE A 134 -5.67 11.07 22.38
N PRO A 135 -5.91 12.05 21.49
CA PRO A 135 -6.50 13.31 21.91
C PRO A 135 -8.01 13.11 22.17
N SER A 136 -8.39 13.22 23.43
CA SER A 136 -9.78 13.37 23.88
C SER A 136 -10.38 14.65 23.29
N ILE A 137 -11.40 14.51 22.44
CA ILE A 137 -12.22 15.62 21.96
C ILE A 137 -13.13 16.05 23.12
N VAL A 138 -12.86 17.20 23.72
CA VAL A 138 -13.79 17.87 24.66
C VAL A 138 -14.72 18.75 23.82
N LEU A 139 -15.97 18.32 23.63
CA LEU A 139 -17.04 19.16 23.11
C LEU A 139 -17.45 20.17 24.20
N SER A 140 -17.00 21.41 24.07
CA SER A 140 -17.56 22.54 24.79
C SER A 140 -18.72 23.10 23.96
N THR A 141 -19.95 22.71 24.27
CA THR A 141 -21.14 23.41 23.77
C THR A 141 -21.42 24.60 24.68
N SER A 142 -21.12 25.79 24.16
CA SER A 142 -21.64 27.07 24.66
C SER A 142 -23.07 27.24 24.15
N SER A 143 -24.02 27.48 25.06
CA SER A 143 -25.31 28.07 24.75
C SER A 143 -25.71 29.01 25.89
N ALA A 144 -26.22 30.17 25.48
CA ALA A 144 -26.62 31.34 26.25
C ALA A 144 -27.79 31.10 27.21
#